data_AF-A0A522M4M0-F1
#
_entry.id   AF-A0A522M4M0-F1
#
_cell.length_a   1.000
_cell.length_b   1.000
_cell.length_c   1.000
_cell.angle_alpha   90.00
_cell.angle_beta   90.00
_cell.angle_gamma   90.00
#
_symmetry.space_group_name_H-M   'P 1'
#
loop_
_entity.id
_entity.type
_entity.pdbx_description
1 polymer ?
#
loop_
_entity_poly.entity_id
_entity_poly.type
_entity_poly.pdbx_seq_one_letter_code
_entity_poly.pdbx_strand_id
1 'polypeptide(L)'
;MKQQQKEALDSVERSHLAAYGEHVHAWHRQLLSLSSAGLTLLVALQQTYIPENPRDTWALQLCWVSLALCVLFSLLLLWGRAQSRLDGANILRKKRMESSDQAAIEMLHVTGGVYFKERTIFSVARYFQTATFLIGLCLLTWFAIVNVGQI
;
A
#
# COMPACT_ATOMS: atom_id res chain seq x y z
N MET A 1 40.86 -2.24 10.25
CA MET A 1 40.08 -1.03 10.57
C MET A 1 39.12 -0.60 9.45
N LYS A 2 39.55 -0.44 8.18
CA LYS A 2 38.67 -0.04 7.06
C LYS A 2 37.49 -1.01 6.77
N GLN A 3 37.62 -2.29 7.10
CA GLN A 3 36.63 -3.33 6.77
C GLN A 3 35.45 -3.35 7.74
N GLN A 4 35.69 -3.21 9.06
CA GLN A 4 34.65 -3.04 10.08
C GLN A 4 33.84 -1.75 9.88
N GLN A 5 34.49 -0.68 9.42
CA GLN A 5 33.81 0.58 9.14
C GLN A 5 32.89 0.47 7.92
N LYS A 6 33.26 -0.36 6.92
CA LYS A 6 32.43 -0.65 5.74
C LYS A 6 31.21 -1.50 6.11
N GLU A 7 31.38 -2.52 6.95
CA GLU A 7 30.28 -3.37 7.43
C GLU A 7 29.29 -2.61 8.34
N ALA A 8 29.80 -1.72 9.20
CA ALA A 8 28.96 -0.87 10.03
C ALA A 8 28.11 0.09 9.19
N LEU A 9 28.70 0.71 8.15
CA LEU A 9 27.96 1.57 7.22
C LEU A 9 26.89 0.79 6.46
N ASP A 10 27.25 -0.38 5.91
CA ASP A 10 26.31 -1.27 5.21
C ASP A 10 25.13 -1.70 6.12
N SER A 11 25.37 -1.87 7.43
CA SER A 11 24.32 -2.23 8.40
C SER A 11 23.37 -1.08 8.70
N VAL A 12 23.90 0.15 8.82
CA VAL A 12 23.14 1.38 9.06
C VAL A 12 22.34 1.76 7.80
N GLU A 13 22.90 1.56 6.61
CA GLU A 13 22.17 1.73 5.34
C GLU A 13 20.99 0.76 5.24
N ARG A 14 21.21 -0.53 5.56
CA ARG A 14 20.13 -1.54 5.54
C ARG A 14 19.04 -1.23 6.56
N SER A 15 19.38 -0.70 7.74
CA SER A 15 18.39 -0.37 8.77
C SER A 15 17.58 0.87 8.42
N HIS A 16 18.19 1.93 7.89
CA HIS A 16 17.47 3.12 7.43
C HIS A 16 16.57 2.83 6.22
N LEU A 17 17.03 1.99 5.28
CA LEU A 17 16.24 1.49 4.15
C LEU A 17 15.06 0.59 4.55
N ALA A 18 15.15 -0.07 5.71
CA ALA A 18 14.06 -0.84 6.28
C ALA A 18 13.03 0.07 6.97
N ALA A 19 13.51 1.01 7.80
CA ALA A 19 12.69 1.86 8.66
C ALA A 19 11.82 2.87 7.90
N TYR A 20 12.36 3.56 6.89
CA TYR A 20 11.61 4.64 6.20
C TYR A 20 10.36 4.14 5.45
N GLY A 21 10.33 2.85 5.13
CA GLY A 21 9.22 2.26 4.41
C GLY A 21 8.26 1.43 5.27
N GLU A 22 8.51 1.27 6.56
CA GLU A 22 7.76 0.32 7.40
C GLU A 22 6.36 0.85 7.77
N HIS A 23 6.25 2.14 8.11
CA HIS A 23 4.99 2.77 8.49
C HIS A 23 3.97 2.89 7.35
N VAL A 24 4.41 3.35 6.18
CA VAL A 24 3.53 3.46 4.99
C VAL A 24 3.07 2.08 4.52
N HIS A 25 3.92 1.07 4.68
CA HIS A 25 3.60 -0.31 4.32
C HIS A 25 2.62 -0.96 5.29
N ALA A 26 2.76 -0.68 6.59
CA ALA A 26 1.81 -1.13 7.60
C ALA A 26 0.40 -0.59 7.31
N TRP A 27 0.29 0.67 6.91
CA TRP A 27 -0.99 1.28 6.51
C TRP A 27 -1.66 0.55 5.34
N HIS A 28 -0.91 0.31 4.24
CA HIS A 28 -1.47 -0.39 3.08
C HIS A 28 -1.88 -1.84 3.39
N ARG A 29 -1.13 -2.53 4.27
CA ARG A 29 -1.50 -3.87 4.74
C ARG A 29 -2.75 -3.87 5.62
N GLN A 30 -2.89 -2.86 6.49
CA GLN A 30 -4.09 -2.71 7.31
C GLN A 30 -5.32 -2.47 6.45
N LEU A 31 -5.24 -1.56 5.47
CA LEU A 31 -6.32 -1.32 4.52
C LEU A 31 -6.65 -2.58 3.70
N LEU A 32 -5.66 -3.32 3.23
CA LEU A 32 -5.88 -4.60 2.54
C LEU A 32 -6.63 -5.59 3.43
N SER A 33 -6.20 -5.76 4.68
CA SER A 33 -6.81 -6.67 5.63
C SER A 33 -8.25 -6.26 5.95
N LEU A 34 -8.48 -4.97 6.21
CA LEU A 34 -9.80 -4.45 6.58
C LEU A 34 -10.78 -4.55 5.40
N SER A 35 -10.35 -4.18 4.20
CA SER A 35 -11.19 -4.29 2.99
C SER A 35 -11.50 -5.74 2.64
N SER A 36 -10.53 -6.66 2.80
CA SER A 36 -10.76 -8.08 2.55
C SER A 36 -11.72 -8.67 3.58
N ALA A 37 -11.51 -8.40 4.87
CA ALA A 37 -12.40 -8.84 5.93
C ALA A 37 -13.81 -8.27 5.78
N GLY A 38 -13.92 -6.98 5.44
CA GLY A 38 -15.19 -6.31 5.16
C GLY A 38 -15.92 -6.92 3.98
N LEU A 39 -15.22 -7.23 2.89
CA LEU A 39 -15.80 -7.89 1.73
C LEU A 39 -16.26 -9.31 2.06
N THR A 40 -15.45 -10.10 2.79
CA THR A 40 -15.83 -11.44 3.24
C THR A 40 -17.06 -11.40 4.13
N LEU A 41 -17.10 -10.48 5.09
CA LEU A 41 -18.24 -10.30 5.98
C LEU A 41 -19.51 -9.91 5.20
N LEU A 42 -19.38 -8.97 4.26
CA LEU A 42 -20.50 -8.54 3.41
C LEU A 42 -21.08 -9.68 2.57
N VAL A 43 -20.21 -10.51 1.98
CA VAL A 43 -20.65 -11.68 1.20
C VAL A 43 -21.28 -12.73 2.13
N ALA A 44 -20.71 -12.96 3.30
CA ALA A 44 -21.25 -13.93 4.27
C ALA A 44 -22.63 -13.50 4.82
N LEU A 45 -22.83 -12.21 5.07
CA LEU A 45 -24.07 -11.67 5.62
C LEU A 45 -25.16 -11.39 4.58
N GLN A 46 -24.84 -11.54 3.29
CA GLN A 46 -25.77 -11.26 2.20
C GLN A 46 -27.10 -12.03 2.34
N GLN A 47 -27.06 -13.28 2.81
CA GLN A 47 -28.26 -14.12 2.91
C GLN A 47 -29.10 -13.85 4.16
N THR A 48 -28.52 -13.25 5.20
CA THR A 48 -29.18 -13.11 6.52
C THR A 48 -29.66 -11.69 6.79
N TYR A 49 -28.98 -10.68 6.23
CA TYR A 49 -29.17 -9.28 6.62
C TYR A 49 -29.77 -8.40 5.53
N ILE A 50 -30.00 -8.93 4.32
CA ILE A 50 -30.65 -8.19 3.24
C ILE A 50 -32.17 -8.37 3.40
N PRO A 51 -32.93 -7.33 3.75
CA PRO A 51 -34.38 -7.41 3.87
C PRO A 51 -35.01 -7.78 2.50
N GLU A 52 -36.20 -8.40 2.50
CA GLU A 52 -36.86 -8.87 1.27
C GLU A 52 -37.15 -7.76 0.24
N ASN A 53 -37.27 -6.50 0.69
CA ASN A 53 -37.39 -5.31 -0.15
C ASN A 53 -36.33 -4.25 0.23
N PRO A 54 -35.06 -4.46 -0.13
CA PRO A 54 -33.99 -3.54 0.22
C PRO A 54 -34.09 -2.27 -0.61
N ARG A 55 -34.10 -1.11 0.05
CA ARG A 55 -33.92 0.19 -0.61
C ARG A 55 -32.43 0.40 -0.90
N ASP A 56 -32.13 0.99 -2.05
CA ASP A 56 -30.77 1.32 -2.47
C ASP A 56 -29.80 0.13 -2.57
N THR A 57 -30.23 -0.98 -3.18
CA THR A 57 -29.35 -2.13 -3.48
C THR A 57 -28.12 -1.76 -4.31
N TRP A 58 -28.23 -0.71 -5.13
CA TRP A 58 -27.13 -0.14 -5.90
C TRP A 58 -25.97 0.33 -5.00
N ALA A 59 -26.26 0.84 -3.79
CA ALA A 59 -25.23 1.29 -2.85
C ALA A 59 -24.39 0.11 -2.33
N LEU A 60 -25.02 -1.05 -2.09
CA LEU A 60 -24.34 -2.28 -1.69
C LEU A 60 -23.45 -2.82 -2.81
N GLN A 61 -23.94 -2.81 -4.06
CA GLN A 61 -23.15 -3.21 -5.23
C GLN A 61 -21.92 -2.30 -5.43
N LEU A 62 -22.10 -0.99 -5.33
CA LEU A 62 -20.99 -0.04 -5.40
C LEU A 62 -20.01 -0.20 -4.24
N CYS A 63 -20.48 -0.52 -3.03
CA CYS A 63 -19.63 -0.83 -1.89
C CYS A 63 -18.72 -2.02 -2.18
N TRP A 64 -19.26 -3.12 -2.72
CA TRP A 64 -18.48 -4.30 -3.12
C TRP A 64 -17.40 -3.97 -4.13
N VAL A 65 -17.76 -3.25 -5.19
CA VAL A 65 -16.82 -2.82 -6.23
C VAL A 65 -15.72 -1.94 -5.62
N SER A 66 -16.09 -1.00 -4.77
CA SER A 66 -15.14 -0.08 -4.12
C SER A 66 -14.15 -0.81 -3.21
N LEU A 67 -14.63 -1.77 -2.41
CA LEU A 67 -13.76 -2.60 -1.55
C LEU A 67 -12.85 -3.51 -2.37
N ALA A 68 -13.36 -4.12 -3.45
CA ALA A 68 -12.55 -4.93 -4.36
C ALA A 68 -11.45 -4.10 -5.04
N LEU A 69 -11.77 -2.89 -5.50
CA LEU A 69 -10.77 -1.95 -6.05
C LEU A 69 -9.75 -1.55 -4.99
N CYS A 70 -10.17 -1.29 -3.75
CA CYS A 70 -9.24 -1.02 -2.65
C CYS A 70 -8.27 -2.17 -2.44
N VAL A 71 -8.73 -3.43 -2.47
CA VAL A 71 -7.87 -4.62 -2.38
C VAL A 71 -6.87 -4.66 -3.53
N LEU A 72 -7.30 -4.43 -4.77
CA LEU A 72 -6.43 -4.42 -5.94
C LEU A 72 -5.35 -3.33 -5.87
N PHE A 73 -5.72 -2.09 -5.50
CA PHE A 73 -4.74 -1.01 -5.32
C PHE A 73 -3.77 -1.29 -4.18
N SER A 74 -4.25 -1.89 -3.08
CA SER A 74 -3.39 -2.29 -1.97
C SER A 74 -2.35 -3.33 -2.41
N LEU A 75 -2.76 -4.33 -3.18
CA LEU A 75 -1.86 -5.34 -3.74
C LEU A 75 -0.84 -4.72 -4.72
N LEU A 76 -1.30 -3.80 -5.57
CA LEU A 76 -0.43 -3.09 -6.52
C LEU A 76 0.64 -2.26 -5.79
N LEU A 77 0.30 -1.63 -4.68
CA LEU A 77 1.25 -0.87 -3.85
C LEU A 77 2.25 -1.78 -3.11
N LEU A 78 1.77 -2.90 -2.59
CA LEU A 78 2.65 -3.91 -1.97
C LEU A 78 3.66 -4.47 -2.99
N TRP A 79 3.19 -4.75 -4.20
CA TRP A 79 4.05 -5.23 -5.30
C TRP A 79 5.00 -4.14 -5.78
N GLY A 80 4.51 -2.91 -5.96
CA GLY A 80 5.30 -1.77 -6.39
C GLY A 80 6.49 -1.48 -5.46
N ARG A 81 6.30 -1.66 -4.15
CA ARG A 81 7.39 -1.56 -3.18
C ARG A 81 8.47 -2.62 -3.39
N ALA A 82 8.07 -3.88 -3.60
CA ALA A 82 9.02 -4.96 -3.87
C ALA A 82 9.82 -4.68 -5.15
N GLN A 83 9.14 -4.24 -6.20
CA GLN A 83 9.73 -3.84 -7.47
C GLN A 83 10.69 -2.66 -7.29
N SER A 84 10.27 -1.60 -6.59
CA SER A 84 11.10 -0.43 -6.34
C SER A 84 12.38 -0.79 -5.61
N ARG A 85 12.33 -1.66 -4.58
CA ARG A 85 13.53 -2.15 -3.86
C ARG A 85 14.53 -2.84 -4.79
N LEU A 86 14.06 -3.67 -5.71
CA LEU A 86 14.91 -4.34 -6.70
C LEU A 86 15.51 -3.34 -7.69
N ASP A 87 14.70 -2.38 -8.17
CA ASP A 87 15.15 -1.32 -9.09
C ASP A 87 16.25 -0.45 -8.44
N GLY A 88 16.08 -0.06 -7.17
CA GLY A 88 17.07 0.70 -6.41
C GLY A 88 18.39 -0.05 -6.23
N ALA A 89 18.34 -1.34 -5.91
CA ALA A 89 19.53 -2.18 -5.80
C ALA A 89 20.28 -2.32 -7.13
N ASN A 90 19.54 -2.45 -8.25
CA ASN A 90 20.13 -2.52 -9.59
C ASN A 90 20.80 -1.21 -10.01
N ILE A 91 20.18 -0.05 -9.70
CA ILE A 91 20.75 1.27 -9.97
C ILE A 91 22.05 1.48 -9.18
N LEU A 92 22.04 1.14 -7.89
CA LEU A 92 23.23 1.18 -7.03
C LEU A 92 24.36 0.31 -7.58
N ARG A 93 24.06 -0.92 -8.01
CA ARG A 93 25.03 -1.83 -8.62
C ARG A 93 25.60 -1.26 -9.91
N LYS A 94 24.75 -0.69 -10.77
CA LYS A 94 25.17 -0.05 -12.02
C LYS A 94 26.09 1.15 -11.76
N LYS A 95 25.73 2.03 -10.82
CA LYS A 95 26.52 3.21 -10.46
C LYS A 95 27.89 2.84 -9.88
N ARG A 96 27.95 1.77 -9.08
CA ARG A 96 29.19 1.22 -8.54
C ARG A 96 30.15 0.77 -9.66
N MET A 97 29.63 0.16 -10.72
CA MET A 97 30.43 -0.28 -11.87
C MET A 97 30.89 0.87 -12.77
N GLU A 98 30.13 1.97 -12.85
CA GLU A 98 30.39 3.09 -13.77
C GLU A 98 31.28 4.22 -13.20
N SER A 99 31.18 4.54 -11.90
CA SER A 99 31.80 5.78 -11.36
C SER A 99 32.60 5.61 -10.07
N SER A 100 32.93 4.37 -9.68
CA SER A 100 33.60 3.97 -8.42
C SER A 100 32.71 3.91 -7.17
N ASP A 101 33.16 3.16 -6.16
CA ASP A 101 32.48 2.96 -4.87
C ASP A 101 32.17 4.28 -4.14
N GLN A 102 33.03 5.31 -4.27
CA GLN A 102 32.86 6.59 -3.56
C GLN A 102 31.67 7.41 -4.07
N ALA A 103 31.44 7.42 -5.38
CA ALA A 103 30.30 8.13 -5.98
C ALA A 103 28.96 7.45 -5.63
N ALA A 104 28.95 6.14 -5.43
CA ALA A 104 27.78 5.41 -4.96
C ALA A 104 27.45 5.76 -3.50
N ILE A 105 28.47 5.85 -2.63
CA ILE A 105 28.32 6.26 -1.22
C ILE A 105 27.88 7.72 -1.12
N GLU A 106 28.44 8.62 -1.93
CA GLU A 106 28.02 10.02 -1.96
C GLU A 106 26.56 10.17 -2.43
N MET A 107 26.13 9.39 -3.43
CA MET A 107 24.71 9.33 -3.82
C MET A 107 23.80 8.84 -2.70
N LEU A 108 24.20 7.77 -1.99
CA LEU A 108 23.49 7.28 -0.81
C LEU A 108 23.39 8.36 0.26
N HIS A 109 24.47 9.11 0.50
CA HIS A 109 24.50 10.17 1.51
C HIS A 109 23.64 11.38 1.14
N VAL A 110 23.64 11.79 -0.14
CA VAL A 110 22.85 12.91 -0.65
C VAL A 110 21.35 12.57 -0.72
N THR A 111 21.01 11.30 -1.01
CA THR A 111 19.61 10.85 -1.08
C THR A 111 19.08 10.18 0.20
N GLY A 112 19.84 10.25 1.29
CA GLY A 112 19.43 9.69 2.58
C GLY A 112 19.20 8.16 2.54
N GLY A 113 19.91 7.46 1.67
CA GLY A 113 19.79 6.01 1.48
C GLY A 113 18.73 5.59 0.46
N VAL A 114 17.89 6.51 -0.04
CA VAL A 114 16.63 6.19 -0.69
C VAL A 114 16.62 6.79 -2.10
N TYR A 115 17.52 6.34 -2.99
CA TYR A 115 17.41 6.67 -4.43
C TYR A 115 16.29 5.84 -5.07
N PHE A 116 15.04 6.18 -4.73
CA PHE A 116 13.84 5.56 -5.32
C PHE A 116 13.05 6.64 -6.04
N LYS A 117 13.14 6.65 -7.38
CA LYS A 117 12.17 7.36 -8.19
C LYS A 117 10.89 6.51 -8.22
N GLU A 118 9.98 6.80 -7.30
CA GLU A 118 8.69 6.12 -7.26
C GLU A 118 7.97 6.30 -8.60
N ARG A 119 7.53 5.20 -9.21
CA ARG A 119 6.79 5.28 -10.47
C ARG A 119 5.47 6.01 -10.22
N THR A 120 5.08 6.89 -11.13
CA THR A 120 3.86 7.71 -11.02
C THR A 120 2.62 6.86 -10.74
N ILE A 121 2.57 5.63 -11.27
CA ILE A 121 1.48 4.68 -11.05
C ILE A 121 1.28 4.31 -9.57
N PHE A 122 2.35 4.22 -8.78
CA PHE A 122 2.28 3.91 -7.35
C PHE A 122 1.85 5.12 -6.53
N SER A 123 2.27 6.33 -6.91
CA SER A 123 1.78 7.55 -6.29
C SER A 123 0.26 7.70 -6.49
N VAL A 124 -0.19 7.52 -7.74
CA VAL A 124 -1.61 7.55 -8.09
C VAL A 124 -2.39 6.46 -7.33
N ALA A 125 -1.88 5.23 -7.29
CA ALA A 125 -2.54 4.13 -6.59
C ALA A 125 -2.73 4.39 -5.08
N ARG A 126 -1.83 5.13 -4.41
CA ARG A 126 -2.00 5.51 -2.99
C ARG A 126 -3.23 6.38 -2.75
N TYR A 127 -3.45 7.37 -3.62
CA TYR A 127 -4.63 8.23 -3.53
C TYR A 127 -5.92 7.44 -3.82
N PHE A 128 -5.91 6.62 -4.87
CA PHE A 128 -7.08 5.83 -5.25
C PHE A 128 -7.43 4.75 -4.21
N GLN A 129 -6.45 4.10 -3.59
CA GLN A 129 -6.70 3.13 -2.51
C GLN A 129 -7.47 3.78 -1.36
N THR A 130 -7.01 4.95 -0.89
CA THR A 130 -7.64 5.63 0.23
C THR A 130 -9.03 6.15 -0.15
N ALA A 131 -9.19 6.71 -1.35
CA ALA A 131 -10.47 7.18 -1.85
C ALA A 131 -11.51 6.05 -1.98
N THR A 132 -11.12 4.93 -2.59
CA THR A 132 -12.01 3.75 -2.75
C THR A 132 -12.40 3.14 -1.41
N PHE A 133 -11.47 3.06 -0.46
CA PHE A 133 -11.80 2.65 0.90
C PHE A 133 -12.85 3.55 1.56
N LEU A 134 -12.65 4.87 1.53
CA LEU A 134 -13.58 5.83 2.12
C LEU A 134 -14.96 5.81 1.45
N ILE A 135 -15.00 5.72 0.11
CA ILE A 135 -16.25 5.58 -0.64
C ILE A 135 -16.99 4.30 -0.21
N GLY A 136 -16.27 3.18 -0.09
CA GLY A 136 -16.86 1.91 0.35
C GLY A 136 -17.44 2.00 1.75
N LEU A 137 -16.74 2.67 2.67
CA LEU A 137 -17.18 2.87 4.06
C LEU A 137 -18.41 3.78 4.13
N CYS A 138 -18.43 4.88 3.38
CA CYS A 138 -19.58 5.78 3.31
C CYS A 138 -20.82 5.08 2.74
N LEU A 139 -20.67 4.31 1.66
CA LEU A 139 -21.77 3.56 1.05
C LEU A 139 -22.32 2.48 1.98
N LEU A 140 -21.42 1.76 2.68
CA LEU A 140 -21.82 0.75 3.66
C LEU A 140 -22.60 1.39 4.81
N THR A 141 -22.11 2.51 5.33
CA THR A 141 -22.75 3.25 6.43
C THR A 141 -24.11 3.79 6.00
N TRP A 142 -24.21 4.36 4.79
CA TRP A 142 -25.46 4.82 4.22
C TRP A 142 -26.49 3.68 4.10
N PHE A 143 -26.08 2.56 3.50
CA PHE A 143 -26.94 1.39 3.34
C PHE A 143 -27.44 0.87 4.69
N ALA A 144 -26.57 0.81 5.70
CA ALA A 144 -26.92 0.41 7.05
C ALA A 144 -27.93 1.37 7.70
N ILE A 145 -27.74 2.68 7.59
CA ILE A 145 -28.68 3.68 8.14
C ILE A 145 -30.06 3.53 7.50
N VAL A 146 -30.12 3.40 6.18
CA VAL A 146 -31.39 3.36 5.43
C VAL A 146 -32.15 2.05 5.66
N ASN A 147 -31.46 0.92 5.75
CA ASN A 147 -32.13 -0.40 5.74
C ASN A 147 -32.14 -1.10 7.11
N VAL A 148 -31.14 -0.85 7.98
CA VAL A 148 -31.07 -1.47 9.31
C VAL A 148 -31.63 -0.54 10.38
N GLY A 149 -31.44 0.78 10.25
CA GLY A 149 -31.97 1.77 11.18
C GLY A 149 -33.49 1.99 11.13
N GLN A 150 -34.20 1.29 10.24
CA GLN A 150 -35.66 1.32 10.13
C GLN A 150 -36.36 0.10 10.76
N ILE A 151 -35.57 -0.79 11.41
CA ILE A 151 -36.06 -1.86 12.28
C ILE A 151 -36.28 -1.28 13.68
#